data_AF-A0A523Y2B6-F1
#
_entry.id   AF-A0A523Y2B6-F1
#
_cell.length_a   1.000
_cell.length_b   1.000
_cell.length_c   1.000
_cell.angle_alpha   90.00
_cell.angle_beta   90.00
_cell.angle_gamma   90.00
#
_symmetry.space_group_name_H-M   'P 1'
#
loop_
_entity.id
_entity.type
_entity.pdbx_description
1 polymer ?
#
loop_
_entity_poly.entity_id
_entity_poly.type
_entity_poly.pdbx_seq_one_letter_code
_entity_poly.pdbx_strand_id
1 'polypeptide(L)'
;MTALSILIPARNEEFLARTIEDILKHIEGDTEIIVVLDGAWADPQIPDHERVNLVYHPESVGQRAATNEAARLSSARYVMKCDAHCSFGQGFDRIMMEDMQDDWCMVPVMRNLWVYDWVCGQCGDRRYQGHTPTDCPKCDNTTDFERDMVWIAKTNPQSTSYCFDTEPHFQYFRAFKKRPEGKGDLTETMSLQGSCWMMTREKYHELGVCDEAFGSWGSQGLEVACKVWLSGGRVVVNHRTYYAHCFRTKGGSWGFPYPLSGKQTRHAKKYAKELFFKNAWPQQIRPLSWLLERFWPVPGWGEGDLAEIKRADRAISGWEEEGTNGDNSLLVEGASVRQVVQRDKSTDSLSLLSTLQLSGDTIATVGQGHQKGIVYYSDSRLDPAIMLACQKQLERTGLPIMSVSLAPLNGFGENIVLEAERGALTMFRQILAGLEASTADVVFFTEHDCLYHPSHFDFTPERRDLFYYNNSLWKVDSVTGVALFHYSNHTSQLCAYRSLLLEHYRKRVTMVEADGFSRRMGYEPGTHGRKERVDDYKCETWMSEHPNLDIRHKHNLTQSRWDKSRFRNQRFTKGWTIDDHVDPWYGPGEFGQLLEQIARDT
;
A
#
# COMPACT_ATOMS: atom_id res chain seq x y z
N MET A 1 -13.54 6.39 27.60
CA MET A 1 -13.09 6.11 26.23
C MET A 1 -12.81 4.63 26.20
N THR A 2 -13.44 3.91 25.28
CA THR A 2 -13.28 2.47 25.11
C THR A 2 -11.81 2.08 25.00
N ALA A 3 -11.39 1.02 25.68
CA ALA A 3 -9.99 0.59 25.70
C ALA A 3 -9.63 -0.24 24.47
N LEU A 4 -10.53 -1.16 24.07
CA LEU A 4 -10.33 -2.08 22.95
C LEU A 4 -11.54 -2.05 21.98
N SER A 5 -11.27 -1.99 20.67
CA SER A 5 -12.28 -2.30 19.65
C SER A 5 -11.95 -3.61 18.95
N ILE A 6 -12.92 -4.54 18.96
CA ILE A 6 -12.83 -5.80 18.23
C ILE A 6 -13.39 -5.57 16.82
N LEU A 7 -12.59 -5.86 15.80
CA LEU A 7 -12.88 -5.61 14.39
C LEU A 7 -13.24 -6.93 13.71
N ILE A 8 -14.48 -7.05 13.24
CA ILE A 8 -15.00 -8.29 12.63
C ILE A 8 -15.42 -8.03 11.18
N PRO A 9 -14.54 -8.27 10.18
CA PRO A 9 -14.97 -8.33 8.79
C PRO A 9 -15.75 -9.63 8.55
N ALA A 10 -16.99 -9.54 8.07
CA ALA A 10 -17.86 -10.69 7.91
C ALA A 10 -18.55 -10.69 6.56
N ARG A 11 -18.45 -11.80 5.82
CA ARG A 11 -19.12 -12.00 4.52
C ARG A 11 -19.86 -13.32 4.53
N ASN A 12 -21.19 -13.26 4.44
CA ASN A 12 -22.08 -14.44 4.39
C ASN A 12 -21.78 -15.47 5.50
N GLU A 13 -21.49 -15.01 6.72
CA GLU A 13 -21.05 -15.88 7.81
C GLU A 13 -22.20 -16.24 8.76
N GLU A 14 -22.64 -17.50 8.73
CA GLU A 14 -23.72 -18.02 9.59
C GLU A 14 -23.37 -18.05 11.09
N PHE A 15 -22.08 -18.05 11.43
CA PHE A 15 -21.63 -18.10 12.82
C PHE A 15 -21.32 -16.73 13.44
N LEU A 16 -21.60 -15.64 12.72
CA LEU A 16 -21.29 -14.29 13.15
C LEU A 16 -22.02 -13.91 14.45
N ALA A 17 -23.33 -14.11 14.51
CA ALA A 17 -24.12 -13.78 15.69
C ALA A 17 -23.62 -14.51 16.95
N ARG A 18 -23.23 -15.78 16.80
CA ARG A 18 -22.66 -16.58 17.91
C ARG A 18 -21.26 -16.13 18.30
N THR A 19 -20.44 -15.70 17.34
CA THR A 19 -19.12 -15.12 17.63
C THR A 19 -19.28 -13.84 18.46
N ILE A 20 -20.25 -12.98 18.12
CA ILE A 20 -20.53 -11.76 18.88
C ILE A 20 -21.05 -12.09 20.28
N GLU A 21 -22.00 -13.03 20.40
CA GLU A 21 -22.52 -13.50 21.69
C GLU A 21 -21.39 -14.06 22.59
N ASP A 22 -20.50 -14.87 22.01
CA ASP A 22 -19.34 -15.44 22.71
C ASP A 22 -18.39 -14.34 23.20
N ILE A 23 -18.07 -13.35 22.36
CA ILE A 23 -17.25 -12.21 22.76
C ILE A 23 -17.93 -11.46 23.92
N LEU A 24 -19.20 -11.06 23.77
CA LEU A 24 -19.93 -10.32 24.80
C LEU A 24 -19.99 -11.06 26.15
N LYS A 25 -20.08 -12.39 26.11
CA LYS A 25 -20.06 -13.25 27.30
C LYS A 25 -18.70 -13.28 27.99
N HIS A 26 -17.61 -13.22 27.23
CA HIS A 26 -16.25 -13.44 27.75
C HIS A 26 -15.43 -12.16 27.96
N ILE A 27 -15.86 -11.00 27.45
CA ILE A 27 -15.18 -9.73 27.72
C ILE A 27 -15.36 -9.30 29.18
N GLU A 28 -14.29 -8.75 29.76
CA GLU A 28 -14.28 -8.17 31.11
C GLU A 28 -13.83 -6.70 31.12
N GLY A 29 -13.27 -6.22 30.01
CA GLY A 29 -12.79 -4.86 29.84
C GLY A 29 -13.81 -3.88 29.25
N ASP A 30 -13.36 -2.64 29.07
CA ASP A 30 -14.07 -1.62 28.30
C ASP A 30 -13.83 -1.86 26.80
N THR A 31 -14.58 -2.83 26.27
CA THR A 31 -14.42 -3.37 24.93
C THR A 31 -15.69 -3.16 24.10
N GLU A 32 -15.53 -2.61 22.89
CA GLU A 32 -16.58 -2.54 21.86
C GLU A 32 -16.32 -3.54 20.72
N ILE A 33 -17.34 -3.80 19.94
CA ILE A 33 -17.30 -4.68 18.76
C ILE A 33 -17.79 -3.87 17.56
N ILE A 34 -16.97 -3.78 16.52
CA ILE A 34 -17.31 -3.15 15.24
C ILE A 34 -17.32 -4.24 14.17
N VAL A 35 -18.49 -4.49 13.61
CA VAL A 35 -18.72 -5.53 12.61
C VAL A 35 -18.98 -4.87 11.27
N VAL A 36 -18.26 -5.30 10.25
CA VAL A 36 -18.49 -4.87 8.86
C VAL A 36 -19.09 -6.04 8.09
N LEU A 37 -20.37 -5.88 7.74
CA LEU A 37 -21.17 -6.81 6.95
C LEU A 37 -20.92 -6.56 5.46
N ASP A 38 -20.12 -7.43 4.86
CA ASP A 38 -19.53 -7.29 3.52
C ASP A 38 -20.35 -8.04 2.45
N GLY A 39 -21.37 -7.37 1.89
CA GLY A 39 -22.19 -7.85 0.78
C GLY A 39 -23.50 -8.53 1.16
N ALA A 40 -23.74 -8.81 2.45
CA ALA A 40 -25.02 -9.35 2.94
C ALA A 40 -25.25 -9.00 4.40
N TRP A 41 -26.53 -8.88 4.78
CA TRP A 41 -26.92 -8.83 6.18
C TRP A 41 -26.63 -10.16 6.89
N ALA A 42 -26.41 -10.09 8.20
CA ALA A 42 -26.21 -11.28 9.03
C ALA A 42 -27.48 -12.14 9.07
N ASP A 43 -27.30 -13.45 8.91
CA ASP A 43 -28.33 -14.47 9.12
C ASP A 43 -27.73 -15.61 9.97
N PRO A 44 -28.18 -15.80 11.23
CA PRO A 44 -29.28 -15.09 11.89
C PRO A 44 -28.96 -13.61 12.19
N GLN A 45 -30.00 -12.80 12.32
CA GLN A 45 -29.88 -11.39 12.67
C GLN A 45 -29.16 -11.20 14.01
N ILE A 46 -28.28 -10.21 14.07
CA ILE A 46 -27.55 -9.84 15.29
C ILE A 46 -28.49 -8.99 16.16
N PRO A 47 -28.77 -9.36 17.43
CA PRO A 47 -29.54 -8.52 18.34
C PRO A 47 -28.84 -7.19 18.63
N ASP A 48 -29.61 -6.13 18.80
CA ASP A 48 -29.07 -4.83 19.21
C ASP A 48 -28.37 -4.94 20.57
N HIS A 49 -27.18 -4.35 20.67
CA HIS A 49 -26.39 -4.33 21.90
C HIS A 49 -25.56 -3.05 21.96
N GLU A 50 -25.48 -2.40 23.13
CA GLU A 50 -24.82 -1.09 23.28
C GLU A 50 -23.32 -1.10 22.92
N ARG A 51 -22.69 -2.28 23.01
CA ARG A 51 -21.27 -2.50 22.67
C ARG A 51 -21.05 -2.99 21.23
N VAL A 52 -22.08 -3.10 20.40
CA VAL A 52 -22.00 -3.66 19.05
C VAL A 52 -22.41 -2.62 18.03
N ASN A 53 -21.47 -2.26 17.15
CA ASN A 53 -21.68 -1.38 16.02
C ASN A 53 -21.66 -2.18 14.72
N LEU A 54 -22.70 -2.04 13.91
CA LEU A 54 -22.82 -2.72 12.61
C LEU A 54 -22.65 -1.70 11.49
N VAL A 55 -21.77 -2.02 10.54
CA VAL A 55 -21.57 -1.29 9.29
C VAL A 55 -21.94 -2.24 8.16
N TYR A 56 -22.77 -1.79 7.22
CA TYR A 56 -23.22 -2.63 6.11
C TYR A 56 -22.76 -2.08 4.78
N HIS A 57 -22.12 -2.93 3.98
CA HIS A 57 -21.83 -2.69 2.58
C HIS A 57 -22.66 -3.62 1.70
N PRO A 58 -23.45 -3.08 0.74
CA PRO A 58 -24.20 -3.91 -0.18
C PRO A 58 -23.32 -4.59 -1.23
N GLU A 59 -22.15 -4.03 -1.53
CA GLU A 59 -21.15 -4.60 -2.42
C GLU A 59 -19.91 -5.01 -1.62
N SER A 60 -19.29 -6.13 -1.99
CA SER A 60 -18.13 -6.63 -1.24
C SER A 60 -16.90 -5.74 -1.46
N VAL A 61 -16.41 -5.13 -0.38
CA VAL A 61 -15.15 -4.37 -0.32
C VAL A 61 -13.97 -5.28 0.09
N GLY A 62 -14.26 -6.44 0.67
CA GLY A 62 -13.29 -7.46 1.03
C GLY A 62 -12.71 -7.30 2.45
N GLN A 63 -12.11 -8.38 2.95
CA GLN A 63 -11.73 -8.53 4.36
C GLN A 63 -10.81 -7.41 4.88
N ARG A 64 -9.84 -6.99 4.06
CA ARG A 64 -8.85 -5.96 4.44
C ARG A 64 -9.48 -4.58 4.54
N ALA A 65 -10.20 -4.17 3.50
CA ALA A 65 -10.93 -2.90 3.47
C ALA A 65 -11.96 -2.81 4.61
N ALA A 66 -12.71 -3.90 4.83
CA ALA A 66 -13.64 -4.01 5.95
C ALA A 66 -12.94 -3.89 7.31
N THR A 67 -11.76 -4.51 7.49
CA THR A 67 -10.98 -4.36 8.73
C THR A 67 -10.47 -2.92 8.89
N ASN A 68 -9.96 -2.30 7.81
CA ASN A 68 -9.47 -0.92 7.81
C ASN A 68 -10.57 0.08 8.16
N GLU A 69 -11.79 -0.15 7.67
CA GLU A 69 -12.94 0.67 8.01
C GLU A 69 -13.35 0.55 9.47
N ALA A 70 -13.43 -0.67 9.98
CA ALA A 70 -13.70 -0.89 11.40
C ALA A 70 -12.63 -0.20 12.28
N ALA A 71 -11.35 -0.30 11.90
CA ALA A 71 -10.25 0.38 12.60
C ALA A 71 -10.37 1.91 12.56
N ARG A 72 -10.86 2.48 11.45
CA ARG A 72 -11.07 3.93 11.30
C ARG A 72 -12.23 4.45 12.15
N LEU A 73 -13.27 3.64 12.32
CA LEU A 73 -14.43 3.96 13.15
C LEU A 73 -14.12 3.84 14.65
N SER A 74 -13.14 3.00 15.01
CA SER A 74 -12.67 2.84 16.38
C SER A 74 -12.02 4.12 16.92
N SER A 75 -12.41 4.48 18.14
CA SER A 75 -11.72 5.51 18.94
C SER A 75 -10.84 4.92 20.06
N ALA A 76 -10.77 3.59 20.15
CA ALA A 76 -10.08 2.90 21.22
C ALA A 76 -8.55 2.99 21.12
N ARG A 77 -7.86 2.70 22.25
CA ARG A 77 -6.39 2.62 22.27
C ARG A 77 -5.91 1.38 21.52
N TYR A 78 -6.58 0.25 21.71
CA TYR A 78 -6.22 -1.02 21.10
C TYR A 78 -7.25 -1.44 20.06
N VAL A 79 -6.79 -2.14 19.04
CA VAL A 79 -7.64 -2.81 18.06
C VAL A 79 -7.30 -4.29 18.01
N MET A 80 -8.32 -5.13 17.91
CA MET A 80 -8.16 -6.57 17.78
C MET A 80 -9.03 -7.08 16.63
N LYS A 81 -8.40 -7.59 15.57
CA LYS A 81 -9.13 -8.25 14.49
C LYS A 81 -9.45 -9.67 14.90
N CYS A 82 -10.66 -10.15 14.59
CA CYS A 82 -10.96 -11.58 14.58
C CYS A 82 -11.86 -11.99 13.39
N ASP A 83 -11.82 -13.28 13.01
CA ASP A 83 -12.76 -13.84 12.03
C ASP A 83 -14.15 -14.03 12.66
N ALA A 84 -15.19 -14.00 11.83
CA ALA A 84 -16.60 -14.09 12.23
C ALA A 84 -17.08 -15.50 12.66
N HIS A 85 -16.17 -16.40 13.02
CA HIS A 85 -16.44 -17.77 13.47
C HIS A 85 -15.42 -18.19 14.54
N CYS A 86 -15.36 -17.40 15.61
CA CYS A 86 -14.40 -17.54 16.70
C CYS A 86 -15.08 -17.65 18.08
N SER A 87 -14.38 -18.23 19.04
CA SER A 87 -14.75 -18.28 20.46
C SER A 87 -13.54 -17.93 21.33
N PHE A 88 -13.74 -17.32 22.50
CA PHE A 88 -12.66 -16.74 23.31
C PHE A 88 -12.62 -17.28 24.73
N GLY A 89 -11.43 -17.22 25.35
CA GLY A 89 -11.28 -17.47 26.77
C GLY A 89 -11.92 -16.36 27.60
N GLN A 90 -12.42 -16.71 28.79
CA GLN A 90 -12.93 -15.72 29.75
C GLN A 90 -11.89 -14.65 30.07
N GLY A 91 -12.28 -13.38 30.01
CA GLY A 91 -11.44 -12.21 30.28
C GLY A 91 -10.30 -12.02 29.27
N PHE A 92 -10.40 -12.58 28.05
CA PHE A 92 -9.31 -12.51 27.06
C PHE A 92 -8.88 -11.07 26.75
N ASP A 93 -9.83 -10.13 26.68
CA ASP A 93 -9.57 -8.73 26.37
C ASP A 93 -8.73 -8.07 27.45
N ARG A 94 -9.11 -8.24 28.72
CA ARG A 94 -8.35 -7.77 29.88
C ARG A 94 -6.95 -8.39 29.92
N ILE A 95 -6.86 -9.72 29.79
CA ILE A 95 -5.58 -10.46 29.83
C ILE A 95 -4.64 -9.97 28.71
N MET A 96 -5.15 -9.78 27.50
CA MET A 96 -4.35 -9.31 26.37
C MET A 96 -3.90 -7.85 26.54
N MET A 97 -4.77 -6.99 27.09
CA MET A 97 -4.42 -5.59 27.39
C MET A 97 -3.37 -5.45 28.50
N GLU A 98 -3.40 -6.31 29.52
CA GLU A 98 -2.44 -6.30 30.64
C GLU A 98 -0.98 -6.44 30.16
N ASP A 99 -0.74 -7.30 29.17
CA ASP A 99 0.61 -7.63 28.70
C ASP A 99 1.03 -6.81 27.45
N MET A 100 0.12 -6.03 26.85
CA MET A 100 0.35 -5.33 25.58
C MET A 100 1.41 -4.24 25.69
N GLN A 101 2.30 -4.16 24.68
CA GLN A 101 3.24 -3.07 24.48
C GLN A 101 2.93 -2.33 23.18
N ASP A 102 3.34 -1.06 23.08
CA ASP A 102 2.96 -0.20 21.95
C ASP A 102 3.55 -0.65 20.60
N ASP A 103 4.69 -1.36 20.62
CA ASP A 103 5.39 -1.91 19.46
C ASP A 103 5.11 -3.40 19.20
N TRP A 104 4.12 -3.98 19.89
CA TRP A 104 3.80 -5.40 19.77
C TRP A 104 2.56 -5.66 18.90
N CYS A 105 2.57 -6.83 18.27
CA CYS A 105 1.37 -7.53 17.87
C CYS A 105 1.23 -8.79 18.73
N MET A 106 0.10 -8.92 19.42
CA MET A 106 -0.18 -10.05 20.31
C MET A 106 -1.32 -10.90 19.77
N VAL A 107 -1.20 -12.22 19.90
CA VAL A 107 -2.27 -13.17 19.59
C VAL A 107 -2.52 -14.10 20.79
N PRO A 108 -3.76 -14.48 21.12
CA PRO A 108 -3.98 -15.56 22.08
C PRO A 108 -3.56 -16.92 21.51
N VAL A 109 -3.45 -17.94 22.36
CA VAL A 109 -3.28 -19.32 21.88
C VAL A 109 -4.43 -19.72 20.96
N MET A 110 -4.09 -20.20 19.76
CA MET A 110 -5.10 -20.68 18.82
C MET A 110 -5.53 -22.11 19.14
N ARG A 111 -6.84 -22.31 19.26
CA ARG A 111 -7.53 -23.58 19.39
C ARG A 111 -8.41 -23.86 18.16
N ASN A 112 -8.87 -25.10 18.02
CA ASN A 112 -9.88 -25.44 17.03
C ASN A 112 -11.28 -25.27 17.65
N LEU A 113 -12.18 -24.60 16.94
CA LEU A 113 -13.58 -24.47 17.35
C LEU A 113 -14.41 -25.62 16.81
N TRP A 114 -15.08 -26.33 17.71
CA TRP A 114 -16.13 -27.30 17.40
C TRP A 114 -17.48 -26.60 17.50
N VAL A 115 -18.07 -26.28 16.36
CA VAL A 115 -19.26 -25.46 16.22
C VAL A 115 -20.55 -26.27 16.43
N TYR A 116 -20.70 -27.43 15.79
CA TYR A 116 -21.89 -28.28 15.91
C TYR A 116 -21.58 -29.77 15.71
N ASP A 117 -22.57 -30.61 16.03
CA ASP A 117 -22.67 -31.99 15.57
C ASP A 117 -23.77 -32.14 14.54
N TRP A 118 -23.54 -33.00 13.54
CA TRP A 118 -24.61 -33.58 12.76
C TRP A 118 -25.33 -34.63 13.60
N VAL A 119 -26.65 -34.53 13.71
CA VAL A 119 -27.52 -35.47 14.42
C VAL A 119 -28.44 -36.15 13.42
N CYS A 120 -28.43 -37.49 13.41
CA CYS A 120 -29.38 -38.28 12.64
C CYS A 120 -30.79 -38.13 13.23
N GLY A 121 -31.76 -37.65 12.44
CA GLY A 121 -33.14 -37.46 12.92
C GLY A 121 -33.88 -38.76 13.27
N GLN A 122 -33.43 -39.90 12.74
CA GLN A 122 -34.05 -41.21 13.02
C GLN A 122 -33.52 -41.90 14.28
N CYS A 123 -32.20 -41.98 14.45
CA CYS A 123 -31.58 -42.78 15.51
C CYS A 123 -30.75 -41.97 16.52
N GLY A 124 -30.60 -40.65 16.30
CA GLY A 124 -29.86 -39.75 17.18
C GLY A 124 -28.33 -39.90 17.13
N ASP A 125 -27.78 -40.66 16.17
CA ASP A 125 -26.33 -40.76 16.00
C ASP A 125 -25.70 -39.39 15.72
N ARG A 126 -24.58 -39.08 16.40
CA ARG A 126 -23.89 -37.79 16.32
C ARG A 126 -22.57 -37.92 15.58
N ARG A 127 -22.32 -36.98 14.65
CA ARG A 127 -21.07 -36.88 13.90
C ARG A 127 -20.50 -35.47 14.02
N TYR A 128 -19.19 -35.38 14.23
CA TYR A 128 -18.44 -34.13 14.26
C TYR A 128 -18.69 -33.29 12.99
N GLN A 129 -18.71 -31.96 13.13
CA GLN A 129 -18.90 -31.01 12.02
C GLN A 129 -18.05 -31.33 10.77
N GLY A 130 -18.59 -30.96 9.62
CA GLY A 130 -17.97 -31.21 8.31
C GLY A 130 -19.02 -31.19 7.21
N HIS A 131 -18.73 -31.90 6.11
CA HIS A 131 -19.71 -32.10 5.04
C HIS A 131 -21.03 -32.64 5.57
N THR A 132 -22.10 -32.27 4.86
CA THR A 132 -23.43 -32.82 5.11
C THR A 132 -23.36 -34.34 4.95
N PRO A 133 -23.73 -35.13 5.97
CA PRO A 133 -23.75 -36.59 5.87
C PRO A 133 -24.71 -37.03 4.77
N THR A 134 -24.34 -38.09 4.07
CA THR A 134 -25.17 -38.74 3.04
C THR A 134 -25.78 -40.05 3.53
N ASP A 135 -25.34 -40.52 4.69
CA ASP A 135 -25.69 -41.81 5.27
C ASP A 135 -25.44 -41.79 6.79
N CYS A 136 -26.29 -42.51 7.52
CA CYS A 136 -26.10 -42.79 8.92
C CYS A 136 -25.39 -44.13 9.10
N PRO A 137 -24.31 -44.22 9.89
CA PRO A 137 -23.62 -45.49 10.12
C PRO A 137 -24.39 -46.46 11.04
N LYS A 138 -25.53 -46.06 11.61
CA LYS A 138 -26.29 -46.82 12.62
C LYS A 138 -27.73 -47.14 12.24
N CYS A 139 -28.25 -46.59 11.14
CA CYS A 139 -29.61 -46.86 10.63
C CYS A 139 -29.66 -46.64 9.11
N ASP A 140 -30.83 -46.83 8.50
CA ASP A 140 -31.07 -46.65 7.06
C ASP A 140 -31.35 -45.19 6.64
N ASN A 141 -31.22 -44.23 7.56
CA ASN A 141 -31.36 -42.81 7.24
C ASN A 141 -30.26 -42.32 6.27
N THR A 142 -30.70 -41.64 5.21
CA THR A 142 -29.84 -41.05 4.16
C THR A 142 -30.11 -39.57 3.90
N THR A 143 -31.14 -38.97 4.51
CA THR A 143 -31.62 -37.63 4.16
C THR A 143 -31.85 -36.71 5.35
N ASP A 144 -32.16 -37.26 6.52
CA ASP A 144 -32.61 -36.48 7.69
C ASP A 144 -31.48 -36.23 8.70
N PHE A 145 -30.71 -35.17 8.47
CA PHE A 145 -29.61 -34.76 9.35
C PHE A 145 -29.77 -33.30 9.79
N GLU A 146 -29.76 -33.08 11.10
CA GLU A 146 -29.86 -31.75 11.69
C GLU A 146 -28.54 -31.32 12.33
N ARG A 147 -28.33 -30.01 12.50
CA ARG A 147 -27.15 -29.47 13.19
C ARG A 147 -27.50 -29.13 14.63
N ASP A 148 -26.86 -29.80 15.59
CA ASP A 148 -26.92 -29.45 17.01
C ASP A 148 -25.69 -28.61 17.39
N MET A 149 -25.90 -27.34 17.71
CA MET A 149 -24.83 -26.39 18.00
C MET A 149 -24.21 -26.68 19.37
N VAL A 150 -22.91 -26.95 19.41
CA VAL A 150 -22.18 -27.26 20.66
C VAL A 150 -21.20 -26.16 21.08
N TRP A 151 -20.61 -25.44 20.12
CA TRP A 151 -19.73 -24.27 20.35
C TRP A 151 -18.60 -24.49 21.38
N ILE A 152 -17.81 -25.54 21.18
CA ILE A 152 -16.74 -25.98 22.09
C ILE A 152 -15.37 -25.56 21.57
N ALA A 153 -14.68 -24.69 22.31
CA ALA A 153 -13.26 -24.41 22.10
C ALA A 153 -12.40 -25.62 22.51
N LYS A 154 -11.95 -26.42 21.54
CA LYS A 154 -11.22 -27.66 21.82
C LYS A 154 -9.91 -27.37 22.55
N THR A 155 -9.64 -28.12 23.62
CA THR A 155 -8.39 -27.99 24.38
C THR A 155 -7.16 -28.46 23.61
N ASN A 156 -7.33 -29.24 22.53
CA ASN A 156 -6.29 -29.69 21.63
C ASN A 156 -6.77 -29.75 20.16
N PRO A 157 -5.92 -29.41 19.17
CA PRO A 157 -4.55 -28.91 19.33
C PRO A 157 -4.50 -27.45 19.83
N GLN A 158 -3.37 -27.06 20.40
CA GLN A 158 -3.04 -25.67 20.75
C GLN A 158 -1.79 -25.23 20.01
N SER A 159 -1.92 -24.15 19.24
CA SER A 159 -0.80 -23.57 18.50
C SER A 159 -0.29 -22.32 19.20
N THR A 160 1.02 -22.29 19.45
CA THR A 160 1.71 -21.23 20.21
C THR A 160 2.88 -20.61 19.46
N SER A 161 3.14 -21.05 18.22
CA SER A 161 4.20 -20.51 17.37
C SER A 161 3.96 -20.89 15.92
N TYR A 162 4.29 -19.97 15.02
CA TYR A 162 4.03 -20.01 13.59
C TYR A 162 5.23 -19.46 12.82
N CYS A 163 5.38 -19.89 11.58
CA CYS A 163 6.38 -19.37 10.65
C CYS A 163 5.80 -19.38 9.22
N PHE A 164 6.64 -19.06 8.25
CA PHE A 164 6.36 -19.27 6.83
C PHE A 164 7.59 -19.87 6.15
N ASP A 165 7.40 -20.51 5.00
CA ASP A 165 8.47 -21.08 4.17
C ASP A 165 8.91 -20.10 3.04
N THR A 166 9.80 -20.57 2.16
CA THR A 166 10.31 -19.81 1.00
C THR A 166 9.25 -19.45 -0.04
N GLU A 167 8.06 -20.09 -0.01
CA GLU A 167 6.90 -19.79 -0.86
C GLU A 167 5.80 -19.00 -0.13
N PRO A 168 6.22 -18.10 0.79
CA PRO A 168 5.44 -17.48 1.87
C PRO A 168 4.20 -18.23 2.32
N HIS A 169 4.30 -19.56 2.43
CA HIS A 169 3.19 -20.37 2.90
C HIS A 169 3.25 -20.45 4.43
N PHE A 170 2.11 -20.18 5.08
CA PHE A 170 1.98 -20.30 6.52
C PHE A 170 2.28 -21.72 7.01
N GLN A 171 3.03 -21.82 8.09
CA GLN A 171 3.43 -23.07 8.73
C GLN A 171 3.21 -23.01 10.24
N TYR A 172 2.83 -24.14 10.84
CA TYR A 172 2.83 -24.30 12.29
C TYR A 172 4.24 -24.64 12.79
N PHE A 173 4.77 -23.87 13.74
CA PHE A 173 6.15 -24.00 14.16
C PHE A 173 6.31 -24.85 15.44
N ARG A 174 5.91 -26.11 15.37
CA ARG A 174 5.90 -27.03 16.52
C ARG A 174 7.27 -27.24 17.17
N ALA A 175 8.35 -27.15 16.38
CA ALA A 175 9.71 -27.30 16.89
C ALA A 175 10.12 -26.13 17.79
N PHE A 176 9.69 -24.89 17.48
CA PHE A 176 10.00 -23.70 18.28
C PHE A 176 9.43 -23.81 19.70
N LYS A 177 8.21 -24.33 19.86
CA LYS A 177 7.58 -24.62 21.17
C LYS A 177 8.42 -25.51 22.09
N LYS A 178 9.35 -26.29 21.55
CA LYS A 178 10.22 -27.18 22.35
C LYS A 178 11.48 -26.47 22.83
N ARG A 179 11.85 -25.34 22.24
CA ARG A 179 13.04 -24.55 22.60
C ARG A 179 12.79 -23.74 23.88
N PRO A 180 13.84 -23.37 24.63
CA PRO A 180 13.71 -22.50 25.81
C PRO A 180 12.93 -21.20 25.54
N GLU A 181 13.17 -20.57 24.38
CA GLU A 181 12.54 -19.33 23.92
C GLU A 181 11.05 -19.50 23.57
N GLY A 182 10.62 -20.75 23.30
CA GLY A 182 9.23 -21.12 23.06
C GLY A 182 8.46 -21.52 24.32
N LYS A 183 9.03 -21.27 25.51
CA LYS A 183 8.42 -21.53 26.82
C LYS A 183 7.99 -20.23 27.50
N GLY A 184 7.19 -20.37 28.56
CA GLY A 184 6.68 -19.24 29.35
C GLY A 184 5.23 -18.91 29.03
N ASP A 185 4.74 -17.83 29.62
CA ASP A 185 3.36 -17.34 29.43
C ASP A 185 3.21 -16.47 28.18
N LEU A 186 4.33 -15.96 27.66
CA LEU A 186 4.43 -15.27 26.38
C LEU A 186 5.46 -15.98 25.53
N THR A 187 5.18 -16.21 24.26
CA THR A 187 6.11 -16.84 23.31
C THR A 187 6.21 -16.02 22.04
N GLU A 188 7.42 -15.64 21.64
CA GLU A 188 7.62 -15.01 20.35
C GLU A 188 7.28 -15.96 19.20
N THR A 189 6.76 -15.41 18.12
CA THR A 189 6.40 -16.16 16.94
C THR A 189 6.80 -15.43 15.68
N MET A 190 7.40 -16.14 14.72
CA MET A 190 7.89 -15.54 13.48
C MET A 190 6.74 -15.01 12.61
N SER A 191 5.60 -15.70 12.66
CA SER A 191 4.38 -15.35 11.92
C SER A 191 3.14 -15.49 12.81
N LEU A 192 1.95 -15.30 12.23
CA LEU A 192 0.66 -15.62 12.83
C LEU A 192 -0.31 -16.10 11.74
N GLN A 193 -1.48 -16.65 12.11
CA GLN A 193 -2.43 -17.21 11.13
C GLN A 193 -3.10 -16.11 10.29
N GLY A 194 -3.59 -15.05 10.96
CA GLY A 194 -4.30 -13.91 10.37
C GLY A 194 -5.75 -13.78 10.84
N SER A 195 -6.32 -14.83 11.39
CA SER A 195 -7.71 -14.92 11.87
C SER A 195 -7.94 -14.22 13.20
N CYS A 196 -6.89 -13.94 13.97
CA CYS A 196 -6.98 -13.17 15.21
C CYS A 196 -5.64 -12.51 15.54
N TRP A 197 -5.67 -11.23 15.91
CA TRP A 197 -4.50 -10.49 16.41
C TRP A 197 -4.90 -9.13 17.00
N MET A 198 -4.08 -8.63 17.94
CA MET A 198 -4.28 -7.36 18.65
C MET A 198 -3.00 -6.52 18.59
N MET A 199 -3.16 -5.20 18.45
CA MET A 199 -2.09 -4.21 18.58
C MET A 199 -2.68 -2.85 19.00
N THR A 200 -1.84 -1.84 19.21
CA THR A 200 -2.34 -0.47 19.37
C THR A 200 -2.95 0.04 18.06
N ARG A 201 -3.99 0.87 18.17
CA ARG A 201 -4.61 1.52 17.00
C ARG A 201 -3.62 2.43 16.28
N GLU A 202 -2.75 3.10 17.04
CA GLU A 202 -1.66 3.90 16.49
C GLU A 202 -0.72 3.05 15.63
N LYS A 203 -0.23 1.92 16.16
CA LYS A 203 0.67 1.02 15.40
C LYS A 203 -0.03 0.39 14.19
N TYR A 204 -1.33 0.08 14.29
CA TYR A 204 -2.13 -0.36 13.14
C TYR A 204 -2.04 0.61 11.97
N HIS A 205 -2.27 1.91 12.24
CA HIS A 205 -2.24 2.96 11.22
C HIS A 205 -0.82 3.29 10.76
N GLU A 206 0.14 3.37 11.69
CA GLU A 206 1.55 3.62 11.41
C GLU A 206 2.11 2.60 10.42
N LEU A 207 1.92 1.30 10.70
CA LEU A 207 2.45 0.23 9.85
C LEU A 207 1.59 -0.01 8.59
N GLY A 208 0.41 0.60 8.52
CA GLY A 208 -0.57 0.36 7.45
C GLY A 208 -0.91 -1.12 7.32
N VAL A 209 -1.17 -1.81 8.44
CA VAL A 209 -1.56 -3.23 8.43
C VAL A 209 -2.92 -3.41 7.73
N CYS A 210 -3.21 -4.62 7.25
CA CYS A 210 -4.36 -4.85 6.37
C CYS A 210 -4.27 -4.08 5.04
N ASP A 211 -3.07 -4.03 4.46
CA ASP A 211 -2.84 -3.38 3.17
C ASP A 211 -3.67 -4.02 2.05
N GLU A 212 -4.58 -3.23 1.48
CA GLU A 212 -5.54 -3.65 0.46
C GLU A 212 -4.87 -4.07 -0.86
N ALA A 213 -3.61 -3.66 -1.11
CA ALA A 213 -2.85 -4.09 -2.28
C ALA A 213 -2.54 -5.60 -2.29
N PHE A 214 -2.57 -6.27 -1.12
CA PHE A 214 -2.56 -7.74 -1.04
C PHE A 214 -3.81 -8.38 -1.64
N GLY A 215 -4.87 -7.61 -1.88
CA GLY A 215 -6.20 -8.10 -2.21
C GLY A 215 -6.93 -8.69 -0.99
N SER A 216 -8.19 -9.08 -1.18
CA SER A 216 -9.06 -9.46 -0.06
C SER A 216 -8.63 -10.72 0.72
N TRP A 217 -7.93 -11.68 0.12
CA TRP A 217 -7.63 -12.97 0.77
C TRP A 217 -6.20 -13.42 0.50
N GLY A 218 -5.55 -13.96 1.54
CA GLY A 218 -4.19 -14.49 1.49
C GLY A 218 -3.17 -13.62 2.23
N SER A 219 -2.15 -14.28 2.79
CA SER A 219 -0.97 -13.66 3.43
C SER A 219 -1.23 -12.66 4.56
N GLN A 220 -2.44 -12.56 5.14
CA GLN A 220 -2.73 -11.57 6.18
C GLN A 220 -1.86 -11.77 7.43
N GLY A 221 -1.73 -13.01 7.91
CA GLY A 221 -0.88 -13.27 9.06
C GLY A 221 0.60 -13.02 8.82
N LEU A 222 1.09 -13.34 7.62
CA LEU A 222 2.46 -13.04 7.22
C LEU A 222 2.70 -11.53 7.13
N GLU A 223 1.80 -10.79 6.47
CA GLU A 223 1.92 -9.33 6.33
C GLU A 223 1.96 -8.65 7.70
N VAL A 224 1.01 -8.95 8.58
CA VAL A 224 0.99 -8.37 9.93
C VAL A 224 2.28 -8.67 10.67
N ALA A 225 2.74 -9.94 10.64
CA ALA A 225 3.93 -10.32 11.36
C ALA A 225 5.21 -9.70 10.80
N CYS A 226 5.39 -9.70 9.47
CA CYS A 226 6.54 -9.08 8.82
C CYS A 226 6.54 -7.57 9.06
N LYS A 227 5.40 -6.90 8.95
CA LYS A 227 5.34 -5.45 9.22
C LYS A 227 5.78 -5.13 10.64
N VAL A 228 5.33 -5.90 11.62
CA VAL A 228 5.69 -5.67 13.03
C VAL A 228 7.16 -6.00 13.29
N TRP A 229 7.63 -7.19 12.89
CA TRP A 229 9.02 -7.60 13.16
C TRP A 229 10.04 -6.73 12.46
N LEU A 230 9.80 -6.45 11.18
CA LEU A 230 10.79 -5.83 10.32
C LEU A 230 10.83 -4.30 10.48
N SER A 231 9.82 -3.69 11.11
CA SER A 231 9.85 -2.29 11.58
C SER A 231 10.41 -2.12 12.99
N GLY A 232 10.88 -3.20 13.63
CA GLY A 232 11.55 -3.15 14.93
C GLY A 232 10.74 -3.74 16.10
N GLY A 233 9.44 -3.93 15.91
CA GLY A 233 8.51 -4.47 16.91
C GLY A 233 8.64 -5.97 17.16
N ARG A 234 7.64 -6.53 17.86
CA ARG A 234 7.61 -7.96 18.25
C ARG A 234 6.24 -8.59 18.04
N VAL A 235 6.23 -9.86 17.63
CA VAL A 235 5.01 -10.66 17.53
C VAL A 235 5.03 -11.76 18.58
N VAL A 236 4.01 -11.79 19.43
CA VAL A 236 3.97 -12.68 20.60
C VAL A 236 2.64 -13.40 20.72
N VAL A 237 2.69 -14.65 21.18
CA VAL A 237 1.52 -15.44 21.59
C VAL A 237 1.37 -15.34 23.11
N ASN A 238 0.19 -14.97 23.58
CA ASN A 238 -0.18 -14.98 25.00
C ASN A 238 -0.84 -16.32 25.37
N HIS A 239 -0.24 -17.04 26.31
CA HIS A 239 -0.67 -18.37 26.76
C HIS A 239 -1.73 -18.33 27.88
N ARG A 240 -1.96 -17.16 28.50
CA ARG A 240 -2.92 -16.99 29.59
C ARG A 240 -4.37 -16.97 29.10
N THR A 241 -4.59 -16.80 27.80
CA THR A 241 -5.92 -16.90 27.18
C THR A 241 -5.85 -17.56 25.79
N TYR A 242 -7.01 -17.74 25.15
CA TYR A 242 -7.12 -18.40 23.86
C TYR A 242 -8.17 -17.74 22.98
N TYR A 243 -8.04 -17.99 21.68
CA TYR A 243 -9.15 -17.90 20.73
C TYR A 243 -9.26 -19.25 19.99
N ALA A 244 -10.48 -19.71 19.76
CA ALA A 244 -10.77 -20.91 19.00
C ALA A 244 -11.35 -20.51 17.65
N HIS A 245 -10.81 -21.08 16.57
CA HIS A 245 -11.21 -20.76 15.19
C HIS A 245 -11.85 -21.96 14.49
N CYS A 246 -12.93 -21.72 13.74
CA CYS A 246 -13.57 -22.76 12.93
C CYS A 246 -12.86 -22.98 11.59
N PHE A 247 -12.12 -24.09 11.48
CA PHE A 247 -11.43 -24.46 10.24
C PHE A 247 -12.37 -25.10 9.20
N ARG A 248 -12.46 -24.47 8.03
CA ARG A 248 -13.24 -24.92 6.86
C ARG A 248 -12.34 -25.52 5.76
N THR A 249 -11.70 -26.65 6.05
CA THR A 249 -10.62 -27.22 5.22
C THR A 249 -11.07 -28.23 4.15
N LYS A 250 -12.37 -28.53 4.05
CA LYS A 250 -12.86 -29.69 3.26
C LYS A 250 -13.64 -29.33 1.99
N GLY A 251 -13.94 -28.05 1.74
CA GLY A 251 -14.70 -27.61 0.55
C GLY A 251 -16.18 -28.04 0.58
N GLY A 252 -16.88 -27.93 -0.56
CA GLY A 252 -18.30 -28.29 -0.68
C GLY A 252 -19.19 -27.53 0.32
N SER A 253 -20.14 -28.23 0.97
CA SER A 253 -21.01 -27.65 2.00
C SER A 253 -20.29 -27.18 3.29
N TRP A 254 -18.98 -27.44 3.41
CA TRP A 254 -18.13 -27.05 4.53
C TRP A 254 -16.96 -26.14 4.10
N GLY A 255 -17.10 -25.50 2.94
CA GLY A 255 -16.14 -24.55 2.38
C GLY A 255 -16.44 -23.09 2.77
N PHE A 256 -15.70 -22.16 2.17
CA PHE A 256 -15.92 -20.73 2.35
C PHE A 256 -17.29 -20.31 1.79
N PRO A 257 -18.01 -19.37 2.43
CA PRO A 257 -19.35 -18.94 2.01
C PRO A 257 -19.32 -17.94 0.85
N TYR A 258 -18.17 -17.82 0.18
CA TYR A 258 -17.92 -16.97 -0.97
C TYR A 258 -16.83 -17.60 -1.85
N PRO A 259 -16.80 -17.29 -3.16
CA PRO A 259 -15.80 -17.86 -4.06
C PRO A 259 -14.39 -17.39 -3.69
N LEU A 260 -13.49 -18.35 -3.51
CA LEU A 260 -12.06 -18.10 -3.41
C LEU A 260 -11.36 -18.49 -4.71
N SER A 261 -10.49 -17.60 -5.21
CA SER A 261 -9.65 -17.91 -6.36
C SER A 261 -8.22 -18.17 -5.92
N GLY A 262 -7.60 -19.24 -6.44
CA GLY A 262 -6.16 -19.47 -6.24
C GLY A 262 -5.30 -18.33 -6.82
N LYS A 263 -5.84 -17.53 -7.74
CA LYS A 263 -5.19 -16.32 -8.29
C LYS A 263 -4.98 -15.25 -7.20
N GLN A 264 -5.96 -15.02 -6.33
CA GLN A 264 -5.83 -14.07 -5.21
C GLN A 264 -4.74 -14.50 -4.23
N THR A 265 -4.70 -15.79 -3.86
CA THR A 265 -3.65 -16.32 -2.98
C THR A 265 -2.25 -16.17 -3.58
N ARG A 266 -2.10 -16.45 -4.89
CA ARG A 266 -0.82 -16.27 -5.60
C ARG A 266 -0.41 -14.80 -5.67
N HIS A 267 -1.37 -13.91 -5.91
CA HIS A 267 -1.13 -12.45 -5.88
C HIS A 267 -0.62 -12.01 -4.51
N ALA A 268 -1.31 -12.37 -3.43
CA ALA A 268 -0.91 -12.02 -2.06
C ALA A 268 0.48 -12.57 -1.68
N LYS A 269 0.82 -13.80 -2.12
CA LYS A 269 2.16 -14.38 -1.92
C LYS A 269 3.24 -13.66 -2.72
N LYS A 270 2.97 -13.36 -3.98
CA LYS A 270 3.89 -12.59 -4.83
C LYS A 270 4.15 -11.23 -4.20
N TYR A 271 3.09 -10.52 -3.80
CA TYR A 271 3.20 -9.22 -3.17
C TYR A 271 3.95 -9.26 -1.82
N ALA A 272 3.76 -10.30 -1.01
CA ALA A 272 4.58 -10.53 0.19
C ALA A 272 6.08 -10.68 -0.13
N LYS A 273 6.43 -11.43 -1.18
CA LYS A 273 7.82 -11.58 -1.62
C LYS A 273 8.39 -10.24 -2.04
N GLU A 274 7.67 -9.51 -2.89
CA GLU A 274 8.10 -8.19 -3.35
C GLU A 274 8.35 -7.22 -2.18
N LEU A 275 7.42 -7.14 -1.22
CA LEU A 275 7.57 -6.22 -0.10
C LEU A 275 8.68 -6.63 0.87
N PHE A 276 8.62 -7.85 1.40
CA PHE A 276 9.45 -8.22 2.56
C PHE A 276 10.73 -8.95 2.20
N PHE A 277 10.70 -9.80 1.16
CA PHE A 277 11.85 -10.62 0.77
C PHE A 277 12.86 -9.82 -0.05
N LYS A 278 12.41 -8.76 -0.73
CA LYS A 278 13.26 -7.81 -1.46
C LYS A 278 13.53 -6.53 -0.68
N ASN A 279 13.22 -6.49 0.61
CA ASN A 279 13.44 -5.32 1.46
C ASN A 279 12.86 -4.02 0.88
N ALA A 280 11.71 -4.12 0.18
CA ALA A 280 11.11 -3.01 -0.57
C ALA A 280 10.02 -2.28 0.22
N TRP A 281 9.63 -2.79 1.39
CA TRP A 281 8.68 -2.10 2.27
C TRP A 281 9.39 -0.92 2.98
N PRO A 282 8.94 0.34 2.82
CA PRO A 282 9.72 1.51 3.27
C PRO A 282 10.02 1.59 4.78
N GLN A 283 9.17 0.97 5.60
CA GLN A 283 9.35 0.93 7.06
C GLN A 283 10.18 -0.29 7.51
N GLN A 284 10.76 -1.04 6.57
CA GLN A 284 11.59 -2.20 6.84
C GLN A 284 12.98 -1.76 7.32
N ILE A 285 13.17 -1.71 8.65
CA ILE A 285 14.45 -1.39 9.30
C ILE A 285 15.27 -2.63 9.66
N ARG A 286 14.69 -3.83 9.55
CA ARG A 286 15.41 -5.10 9.70
C ARG A 286 15.24 -5.92 8.42
N PRO A 287 16.32 -6.49 7.88
CA PRO A 287 16.23 -7.35 6.72
C PRO A 287 15.50 -8.67 7.04
N LEU A 288 15.05 -9.39 6.01
CA LEU A 288 14.38 -10.68 6.22
C LEU A 288 15.34 -11.73 6.80
N SER A 289 16.64 -11.69 6.45
CA SER A 289 17.65 -12.58 7.05
C SER A 289 17.67 -12.47 8.57
N TRP A 290 17.58 -11.26 9.13
CA TRP A 290 17.53 -11.05 10.58
C TRP A 290 16.36 -11.81 11.22
N LEU A 291 15.18 -11.76 10.58
CA LEU A 291 14.01 -12.48 11.08
C LEU A 291 14.20 -13.99 10.99
N LEU A 292 14.79 -14.50 9.91
CA LEU A 292 15.09 -15.92 9.76
C LEU A 292 16.08 -16.40 10.83
N GLU A 293 17.14 -15.64 11.07
CA GLU A 293 18.16 -15.96 12.08
C GLU A 293 17.59 -15.99 13.49
N ARG A 294 16.75 -15.02 13.84
CA ARG A 294 16.07 -14.98 15.13
C ARG A 294 15.32 -16.27 15.45
N PHE A 295 14.76 -16.91 14.44
CA PHE A 295 13.94 -18.11 14.58
C PHE A 295 14.63 -19.39 14.06
N TRP A 296 15.90 -19.31 13.66
CA TRP A 296 16.62 -20.42 13.01
C TRP A 296 16.76 -21.64 13.94
N PRO A 297 16.65 -22.88 13.43
CA PRO A 297 16.23 -23.28 12.08
C PRO A 297 14.72 -23.12 11.86
N VAL A 298 14.30 -22.65 10.69
CA VAL A 298 12.88 -22.43 10.34
C VAL A 298 12.36 -23.50 9.38
N PRO A 299 11.21 -24.17 9.64
CA PRO A 299 10.60 -25.13 8.73
C PRO A 299 10.40 -24.55 7.32
N GLY A 300 10.85 -25.29 6.31
CA GLY A 300 10.75 -24.88 4.91
C GLY A 300 11.88 -23.95 4.43
N TRP A 301 12.90 -23.73 5.25
CA TRP A 301 14.12 -22.99 4.89
C TRP A 301 15.36 -23.87 5.09
N GLY A 302 16.28 -23.86 4.13
CA GLY A 302 17.60 -24.46 4.21
C GLY A 302 18.72 -23.44 4.36
N GLU A 303 19.91 -23.90 4.75
CA GLU A 303 21.11 -23.06 4.88
C GLU A 303 21.44 -22.28 3.58
N GLY A 304 21.18 -22.90 2.42
CA GLY A 304 21.32 -22.25 1.12
C GLY A 304 20.37 -21.07 0.91
N ASP A 305 19.10 -21.21 1.32
CA ASP A 305 18.10 -20.16 1.23
C ASP A 305 18.45 -18.99 2.15
N LEU A 306 18.88 -19.28 3.39
CA LEU A 306 19.33 -18.24 4.33
C LEU A 306 20.54 -17.47 3.79
N ALA A 307 21.52 -18.19 3.22
CA ALA A 307 22.68 -17.58 2.60
C ALA A 307 22.29 -16.71 1.38
N GLU A 308 21.29 -17.10 0.60
CA GLU A 308 20.76 -16.29 -0.50
C GLU A 308 20.09 -15.01 -0.02
N ILE A 309 19.19 -15.10 0.96
CA ILE A 309 18.54 -13.93 1.56
C ILE A 309 19.57 -12.96 2.15
N LYS A 310 20.58 -13.47 2.88
CA LYS A 310 21.68 -12.64 3.40
C LYS A 310 22.46 -11.92 2.29
N ARG A 311 22.72 -12.60 1.17
CA ARG A 311 23.40 -11.95 0.02
C ARG A 311 22.54 -10.85 -0.58
N ALA A 312 21.23 -11.08 -0.73
CA ALA A 312 20.29 -10.09 -1.23
C ALA A 312 20.20 -8.87 -0.30
N ASP A 313 20.08 -9.10 1.01
CA ASP A 313 19.97 -8.02 2.02
C ASP A 313 21.21 -7.11 2.05
N ARG A 314 22.42 -7.68 1.88
CA ARG A 314 23.69 -6.92 1.77
C ARG A 314 23.79 -6.12 0.48
N ALA A 315 23.15 -6.57 -0.60
CA ALA A 315 23.18 -5.87 -1.89
C ALA A 315 22.26 -4.64 -1.91
N ILE A 316 21.16 -4.67 -1.16
CA ILE A 316 20.15 -3.60 -1.13
C ILE A 316 20.53 -2.45 -0.19
N SER A 317 21.46 -2.71 0.71
CA SER A 317 21.70 -1.80 1.82
C SER A 317 23.08 -2.03 2.39
N GLY A 318 23.84 -0.94 2.57
CA GLY A 318 25.14 -0.93 3.24
C GLY A 318 25.07 -1.29 4.72
N TRP A 319 24.32 -2.32 5.10
CA TRP A 319 24.35 -2.95 6.42
C TRP A 319 25.73 -3.55 6.62
N GLU A 320 26.60 -2.82 7.28
CA GLU A 320 27.74 -3.44 7.93
C GLU A 320 27.22 -4.33 9.07
N GLU A 321 27.72 -5.56 9.12
CA GLU A 321 27.43 -6.50 10.21
C GLU A 321 27.95 -5.89 11.53
N GLU A 322 27.05 -5.54 12.46
CA GLU A 322 27.43 -5.59 13.87
C GLU A 322 27.66 -7.07 14.23
N GLY A 323 28.92 -7.47 14.08
CA GLY A 323 29.37 -8.83 14.34
C GLY A 323 29.04 -9.25 15.76
N THR A 324 28.21 -10.28 15.88
CA THR A 324 28.10 -11.09 17.08
C THR A 324 29.39 -11.91 17.24
N ASN A 325 30.35 -11.40 17.99
CA ASN A 325 31.34 -12.24 18.65
C ASN A 325 31.19 -12.05 20.15
N GLY A 326 30.69 -13.08 20.82
CA GLY A 326 30.76 -13.15 22.27
C GLY A 326 32.20 -13.36 22.70
N ASP A 327 32.70 -12.48 23.56
CA ASP A 327 33.35 -12.88 24.81
C ASP A 327 33.34 -11.70 25.80
N ASN A 328 33.32 -12.07 27.06
CA ASN A 328 33.09 -11.28 28.25
C ASN A 328 34.33 -10.43 28.63
N SER A 329 34.06 -9.31 29.33
CA SER A 329 34.91 -8.64 30.33
C SER A 329 35.50 -7.25 30.02
N LEU A 330 35.28 -6.38 31.01
CA LEU A 330 36.06 -5.22 31.47
C LEU A 330 35.78 -3.84 30.86
N LEU A 331 34.88 -3.13 31.55
CA LEU A 331 34.95 -1.74 32.02
C LEU A 331 36.16 -0.90 31.55
N VAL A 332 35.89 0.25 30.91
CA VAL A 332 36.44 1.56 31.31
C VAL A 332 35.43 2.68 30.97
N GLU A 333 35.34 3.62 31.90
CA GLU A 333 34.46 4.79 31.97
C GLU A 333 34.69 5.87 30.90
N GLY A 334 33.64 6.65 30.63
CA GLY A 334 33.72 8.11 30.62
C GLY A 334 33.89 8.81 29.26
N ALA A 335 32.82 9.44 28.78
CA ALA A 335 32.75 10.90 28.55
C ALA A 335 31.43 11.25 27.82
N SER A 336 30.55 11.93 28.55
CA SER A 336 29.32 12.54 28.02
C SER A 336 29.64 13.81 27.23
N VAL A 337 28.99 14.00 26.09
CA VAL A 337 28.67 15.35 25.59
C VAL A 337 27.22 15.36 25.11
N ARG A 338 26.34 15.92 25.94
CA ARG A 338 25.01 16.41 25.54
C ARG A 338 25.20 17.82 24.99
N GLN A 339 24.76 18.10 23.76
CA GLN A 339 24.52 19.48 23.33
C GLN A 339 23.02 19.74 23.26
N VAL A 340 22.60 20.62 24.17
CA VAL A 340 21.25 21.15 24.33
C VAL A 340 21.06 22.27 23.30
N VAL A 341 20.02 22.17 22.48
CA VAL A 341 19.58 23.25 21.59
C VAL A 341 18.74 24.23 22.41
N GLN A 342 19.30 25.40 22.72
CA GLN A 342 18.55 26.53 23.27
C GLN A 342 17.89 27.32 22.13
N ARG A 343 16.58 27.47 22.21
CA ARG A 343 15.79 28.47 21.47
C ARG A 343 16.02 29.84 22.11
N ASP A 344 16.37 30.83 21.30
CA ASP A 344 16.26 32.23 21.69
C ASP A 344 15.16 32.92 20.88
N LYS A 345 14.36 33.72 21.57
CA LYS A 345 13.21 34.51 21.08
C LYS A 345 13.52 35.98 21.35
N SER A 346 13.75 36.77 20.30
CA SER A 346 13.51 38.23 20.20
C SER A 346 14.09 38.66 18.84
N THR A 347 13.57 39.58 18.03
CA THR A 347 12.75 40.79 18.20
C THR A 347 12.07 41.15 16.87
N ASP A 348 11.03 41.97 16.98
CA ASP A 348 10.24 42.63 15.92
C ASP A 348 11.05 43.38 14.84
N SER A 349 10.54 43.39 13.60
CA SER A 349 9.91 44.56 12.95
C SER A 349 10.03 44.57 11.42
N LEU A 350 8.95 45.06 10.80
CA LEU A 350 8.75 45.30 9.37
C LEU A 350 9.69 46.36 8.80
N SER A 351 10.29 46.10 7.63
CA SER A 351 10.28 46.96 6.42
C SER A 351 11.46 46.61 5.51
N LEU A 352 11.19 46.33 4.23
CA LEU A 352 11.70 47.12 3.11
C LEU A 352 11.24 46.47 1.79
N LEU A 353 10.32 47.17 1.13
CA LEU A 353 10.24 47.18 -0.33
C LEU A 353 11.53 47.81 -0.85
N SER A 354 12.30 47.07 -1.65
CA SER A 354 13.23 47.69 -2.59
C SER A 354 13.13 47.03 -3.96
N THR A 355 12.67 47.85 -4.89
CA THR A 355 12.78 47.75 -6.33
C THR A 355 14.20 47.38 -6.75
N LEU A 356 14.35 46.39 -7.63
CA LEU A 356 15.60 46.19 -8.38
C LEU A 356 15.29 46.17 -9.87
N GLN A 357 15.59 47.32 -10.48
CA GLN A 357 15.68 47.54 -11.91
C GLN A 357 16.82 46.71 -12.52
N LEU A 358 16.54 46.19 -13.71
CA LEU A 358 17.49 45.63 -14.64
C LEU A 358 18.48 46.72 -15.12
N SER A 359 19.78 46.45 -15.00
CA SER A 359 20.80 47.07 -15.85
C SER A 359 21.96 46.08 -16.01
N GLY A 360 22.40 45.93 -17.26
CA GLY A 360 23.23 44.82 -17.72
C GLY A 360 24.72 44.87 -17.40
N ASP A 361 25.30 43.70 -17.62
CA ASP A 361 26.66 43.36 -18.02
C ASP A 361 27.84 43.80 -17.13
N THR A 362 28.32 42.86 -16.30
CA THR A 362 29.65 42.28 -16.55
C THR A 362 29.72 40.84 -16.01
N ILE A 363 30.24 39.96 -16.83
CA ILE A 363 30.40 38.52 -16.62
C ILE A 363 31.29 38.24 -15.41
N ALA A 364 30.75 37.54 -14.42
CA ALA A 364 31.50 36.78 -13.43
C ALA A 364 31.17 35.30 -13.63
N THR A 365 32.03 34.61 -14.37
CA THR A 365 32.06 33.15 -14.44
C THR A 365 32.50 32.58 -13.09
N VAL A 366 31.52 32.12 -12.31
CA VAL A 366 31.65 30.99 -11.39
C VAL A 366 30.51 30.06 -11.77
N GLY A 367 30.83 28.93 -12.41
CA GLY A 367 29.85 27.96 -12.89
C GLY A 367 29.03 27.38 -11.74
N GLN A 368 27.80 27.85 -11.59
CA GLN A 368 26.75 27.13 -10.87
C GLN A 368 25.71 26.72 -11.93
N GLY A 369 25.66 25.43 -12.26
CA GLY A 369 24.60 24.90 -13.10
C GLY A 369 23.25 25.20 -12.46
N HIS A 370 22.26 25.65 -13.25
CA HIS A 370 20.89 25.82 -12.76
C HIS A 370 20.41 24.52 -12.13
N GLN A 371 19.83 24.61 -10.92
CA GLN A 371 19.30 23.42 -10.26
C GLN A 371 18.04 22.97 -11.01
N LYS A 372 18.13 21.84 -11.71
CA LYS A 372 16.98 21.21 -12.37
C LYS A 372 16.20 20.36 -11.37
N GLY A 373 14.89 20.29 -11.52
CA GLY A 373 14.03 19.43 -10.71
C GLY A 373 12.78 19.00 -11.46
N ILE A 374 12.05 18.07 -10.84
CA ILE A 374 10.84 17.48 -11.38
C ILE A 374 9.66 17.88 -10.50
N VAL A 375 8.58 18.34 -11.13
CA VAL A 375 7.25 18.40 -10.50
C VAL A 375 6.40 17.29 -11.11
N TYR A 376 6.16 16.26 -10.30
CA TYR A 376 5.36 15.11 -10.67
C TYR A 376 3.94 15.28 -10.14
N TYR A 377 2.91 14.94 -10.93
CA TYR A 377 1.53 14.99 -10.49
C TYR A 377 0.72 13.76 -10.89
N SER A 378 -0.16 13.31 -9.98
CA SER A 378 -0.91 12.05 -10.12
C SER A 378 -2.29 12.13 -9.48
N ASP A 379 -3.34 11.65 -10.17
CA ASP A 379 -4.64 11.44 -9.53
C ASP A 379 -4.72 10.15 -8.68
N SER A 380 -3.62 9.38 -8.64
CA SER A 380 -3.46 8.10 -7.93
C SER A 380 -4.43 6.97 -8.34
N ARG A 381 -5.03 7.04 -9.54
CA ARG A 381 -5.95 6.00 -10.05
C ARG A 381 -5.38 5.15 -11.19
N LEU A 382 -4.12 5.37 -11.55
CA LEU A 382 -3.40 4.58 -12.55
C LEU A 382 -3.19 3.14 -12.05
N ASP A 383 -3.08 2.19 -12.99
CA ASP A 383 -2.66 0.83 -12.66
C ASP A 383 -1.33 0.86 -11.90
N PRO A 384 -1.22 0.26 -10.70
CA PRO A 384 -0.02 0.34 -9.88
C PRO A 384 1.25 -0.14 -10.60
N ALA A 385 1.16 -1.10 -11.53
CA ALA A 385 2.31 -1.58 -12.27
C ALA A 385 2.85 -0.53 -13.26
N ILE A 386 1.94 0.18 -13.94
CA ILE A 386 2.32 1.29 -14.83
C ILE A 386 2.90 2.43 -14.01
N MET A 387 2.22 2.81 -12.92
CA MET A 387 2.68 3.89 -12.04
C MET A 387 4.08 3.61 -11.49
N LEU A 388 4.33 2.39 -11.03
CA LEU A 388 5.64 1.98 -10.51
C LEU A 388 6.72 2.04 -11.60
N ALA A 389 6.46 1.55 -12.81
CA ALA A 389 7.42 1.64 -13.92
C ALA A 389 7.76 3.10 -14.25
N CYS A 390 6.77 3.99 -14.31
CA CYS A 390 6.97 5.42 -14.53
C CYS A 390 7.80 6.08 -13.41
N GLN A 391 7.48 5.77 -12.15
CA GLN A 391 8.23 6.28 -10.99
C GLN A 391 9.68 5.80 -10.99
N LYS A 392 9.91 4.49 -11.17
CA LYS A 392 11.24 3.89 -11.25
C LYS A 392 12.07 4.51 -12.37
N GLN A 393 11.45 4.76 -13.51
CA GLN A 393 12.12 5.40 -14.63
C GLN A 393 12.55 6.85 -14.31
N LEU A 394 11.72 7.59 -13.56
CA LEU A 394 12.06 8.95 -13.12
C LEU A 394 13.14 8.98 -12.04
N GLU A 395 13.14 8.03 -11.11
CA GLU A 395 14.17 7.91 -10.05
C GLU A 395 15.58 7.77 -10.64
N ARG A 396 15.72 7.07 -11.78
CA ARG A 396 17.00 6.90 -12.49
C ARG A 396 17.65 8.19 -12.98
N THR A 397 16.88 9.28 -13.04
CA THR A 397 17.41 10.60 -13.46
C THR A 397 18.31 11.23 -12.39
N GLY A 398 18.14 10.85 -11.12
CA GLY A 398 18.82 11.48 -9.98
C GLY A 398 18.43 12.93 -9.72
N LEU A 399 17.44 13.47 -10.42
CA LEU A 399 16.94 14.83 -10.18
C LEU A 399 16.04 14.87 -8.94
N PRO A 400 16.01 15.99 -8.20
CA PRO A 400 15.06 16.15 -7.10
C PRO A 400 13.62 16.13 -7.64
N ILE A 401 12.79 15.28 -7.04
CA ILE A 401 11.39 15.08 -7.41
C ILE A 401 10.51 15.67 -6.31
N MET A 402 9.67 16.64 -6.66
CA MET A 402 8.55 17.11 -5.87
C MET A 402 7.27 16.51 -6.45
N SER A 403 6.72 15.50 -5.79
CA SER A 403 5.52 14.78 -6.23
C SER A 403 4.28 15.33 -5.53
N VAL A 404 3.17 15.45 -6.27
CA VAL A 404 1.89 15.90 -5.73
C VAL A 404 0.76 14.98 -6.18
N SER A 405 0.01 14.42 -5.24
CA SER A 405 -0.91 13.31 -5.51
C SER A 405 -2.21 13.40 -4.72
N LEU A 406 -3.21 12.61 -5.11
CA LEU A 406 -4.49 12.49 -4.36
C LEU A 406 -4.48 11.33 -3.37
N ALA A 407 -3.40 10.55 -3.34
CA ALA A 407 -3.10 9.55 -2.33
C ALA A 407 -1.58 9.54 -2.07
N PRO A 408 -1.12 9.15 -0.87
CA PRO A 408 0.30 9.12 -0.53
C PRO A 408 1.14 8.32 -1.54
N LEU A 409 2.27 8.90 -1.97
CA LEU A 409 3.29 8.25 -2.79
C LEU A 409 4.55 8.01 -1.96
N ASN A 410 4.51 6.98 -1.13
CA ASN A 410 5.59 6.67 -0.19
C ASN A 410 6.87 6.27 -0.94
N GLY A 411 7.97 6.99 -0.68
CA GLY A 411 9.29 6.68 -1.24
C GLY A 411 9.56 7.26 -2.64
N PHE A 412 8.68 8.10 -3.19
CA PHE A 412 8.85 8.72 -4.50
C PHE A 412 8.96 10.25 -4.41
N GLY A 413 10.21 10.74 -4.32
CA GLY A 413 10.50 12.15 -4.10
C GLY A 413 9.93 12.68 -2.77
N GLU A 414 9.87 14.00 -2.64
CA GLU A 414 9.07 14.64 -1.59
C GLU A 414 7.61 14.68 -2.03
N ASN A 415 6.69 14.13 -1.24
CA ASN A 415 5.29 14.00 -1.63
C ASN A 415 4.36 14.94 -0.86
N ILE A 416 3.56 15.71 -1.60
CA ILE A 416 2.43 16.49 -1.08
C ILE A 416 1.13 15.78 -1.47
N VAL A 417 0.32 15.44 -0.47
CA VAL A 417 -1.00 14.84 -0.70
C VAL A 417 -2.06 15.94 -0.65
N LEU A 418 -2.84 16.08 -1.72
CA LEU A 418 -3.98 16.99 -1.76
C LEU A 418 -5.29 16.21 -1.56
N GLU A 419 -6.09 16.65 -0.59
CA GLU A 419 -7.47 16.19 -0.43
C GLU A 419 -8.37 16.93 -1.43
N ALA A 420 -8.53 16.35 -2.62
CA ALA A 420 -9.36 16.92 -3.67
C ALA A 420 -9.97 15.85 -4.59
N GLU A 421 -11.12 16.15 -5.19
CA GLU A 421 -11.69 15.30 -6.22
C GLU A 421 -10.89 15.38 -7.51
N ARG A 422 -10.91 14.31 -8.30
CA ARG A 422 -10.25 14.26 -9.60
C ARG A 422 -10.84 15.31 -10.56
N GLY A 423 -9.98 16.14 -11.15
CA GLY A 423 -10.42 17.10 -12.17
C GLY A 423 -9.31 18.02 -12.68
N ALA A 424 -9.64 18.86 -13.67
CA ALA A 424 -8.69 19.79 -14.26
C ALA A 424 -8.18 20.84 -13.26
N LEU A 425 -9.07 21.40 -12.43
CA LEU A 425 -8.67 22.33 -11.36
C LEU A 425 -7.70 21.65 -10.38
N THR A 426 -8.01 20.42 -9.98
CA THR A 426 -7.16 19.62 -9.10
C THR A 426 -5.78 19.40 -9.69
N MET A 427 -5.69 19.01 -10.97
CA MET A 427 -4.41 18.89 -11.66
C MET A 427 -3.59 20.21 -11.63
N PHE A 428 -4.24 21.36 -11.84
CA PHE A 428 -3.57 22.66 -11.75
C PHE A 428 -3.12 23.00 -10.32
N ARG A 429 -3.91 22.64 -9.30
CA ARG A 429 -3.53 22.78 -7.89
C ARG A 429 -2.37 21.87 -7.51
N GLN A 430 -2.33 20.64 -8.04
CA GLN A 430 -1.21 19.73 -7.85
C GLN A 430 0.09 20.30 -8.41
N ILE A 431 0.04 20.79 -9.66
CA ILE A 431 1.18 21.45 -10.29
C ILE A 431 1.61 22.69 -9.48
N LEU A 432 0.66 23.55 -9.08
CA LEU A 432 0.97 24.74 -8.31
C LEU A 432 1.62 24.41 -6.96
N ALA A 433 1.07 23.45 -6.20
CA ALA A 433 1.64 23.03 -4.92
C ALA A 433 3.07 22.49 -5.09
N GLY A 434 3.31 21.68 -6.13
CA GLY A 434 4.64 21.13 -6.42
C GLY A 434 5.63 22.22 -6.82
N LEU A 435 5.18 23.21 -7.60
CA LEU A 435 5.99 24.39 -7.92
C LEU A 435 6.31 25.21 -6.67
N GLU A 436 5.35 25.41 -5.76
CA GLU A 436 5.57 26.20 -4.55
C GLU A 436 6.56 25.54 -3.58
N ALA A 437 6.54 24.22 -3.48
CA ALA A 437 7.45 23.45 -2.64
C ALA A 437 8.83 23.17 -3.27
N SER A 438 8.91 23.05 -4.61
CA SER A 438 10.19 22.80 -5.29
C SER A 438 11.18 23.94 -5.07
N THR A 439 12.47 23.62 -4.88
CA THR A 439 13.56 24.61 -4.80
C THR A 439 14.29 24.81 -6.13
N ALA A 440 13.92 24.07 -7.19
CA ALA A 440 14.62 24.09 -8.47
C ALA A 440 14.44 25.42 -9.24
N ASP A 441 15.46 25.81 -9.99
CA ASP A 441 15.40 26.95 -10.92
C ASP A 441 14.60 26.58 -12.18
N VAL A 442 14.86 25.39 -12.70
CA VAL A 442 14.28 24.83 -13.93
C VAL A 442 13.48 23.60 -13.56
N VAL A 443 12.20 23.58 -13.92
CA VAL A 443 11.29 22.50 -13.55
C VAL A 443 10.78 21.79 -14.79
N PHE A 444 10.89 20.45 -14.76
CA PHE A 444 10.24 19.54 -15.70
C PHE A 444 8.94 19.04 -15.10
N PHE A 445 7.87 19.08 -15.90
CA PHE A 445 6.59 18.47 -15.52
C PHE A 445 6.59 17.01 -15.90
N THR A 446 6.08 16.16 -15.00
CA THR A 446 5.93 14.74 -15.27
C THR A 446 4.59 14.22 -14.76
N GLU A 447 3.97 13.32 -15.54
CA GLU A 447 2.72 12.64 -15.22
C GLU A 447 2.95 11.17 -14.88
N HIS A 448 2.01 10.59 -14.12
CA HIS A 448 2.10 9.25 -13.59
C HIS A 448 2.09 8.10 -14.62
N ASP A 449 1.62 8.35 -15.84
CA ASP A 449 1.41 7.40 -16.93
C ASP A 449 2.40 7.65 -18.09
N CYS A 450 3.53 8.29 -17.81
CA CYS A 450 4.56 8.57 -18.81
C CYS A 450 5.93 7.97 -18.43
N LEU A 451 6.57 7.28 -19.36
CA LEU A 451 7.98 6.88 -19.25
C LEU A 451 8.86 7.97 -19.89
N TYR A 452 9.74 8.57 -19.10
CA TYR A 452 10.65 9.61 -19.55
C TYR A 452 12.04 9.03 -19.79
N HIS A 453 12.58 9.21 -20.98
CA HIS A 453 13.96 8.84 -21.25
C HIS A 453 14.91 9.83 -20.56
N PRO A 454 16.07 9.43 -20.00
CA PRO A 454 17.01 10.34 -19.35
C PRO A 454 17.38 11.57 -20.20
N SER A 455 17.52 11.40 -21.52
CA SER A 455 17.81 12.52 -22.45
C SER A 455 16.72 13.59 -22.57
N HIS A 456 15.53 13.36 -22.00
CA HIS A 456 14.54 14.41 -21.78
C HIS A 456 15.07 15.52 -20.86
N PHE A 457 15.83 15.14 -19.84
CA PHE A 457 16.28 16.02 -18.75
C PHE A 457 17.62 16.72 -19.05
N ASP A 458 18.32 16.31 -20.11
CA ASP A 458 19.54 16.97 -20.58
C ASP A 458 19.28 18.40 -21.05
N PHE A 459 18.06 18.68 -21.51
CA PHE A 459 17.64 19.99 -21.98
C PHE A 459 17.77 21.08 -20.89
N THR A 460 18.22 22.27 -21.28
CA THR A 460 18.27 23.45 -20.40
C THR A 460 17.66 24.63 -21.15
N PRO A 461 16.56 25.23 -20.65
CA PRO A 461 15.95 26.42 -21.25
C PRO A 461 16.96 27.56 -21.43
N GLU A 462 17.07 28.10 -22.64
CA GLU A 462 17.94 29.26 -22.92
C GLU A 462 17.34 30.56 -22.39
N ARG A 463 16.00 30.66 -22.37
CA ARG A 463 15.26 31.86 -21.97
C ARG A 463 14.35 31.60 -20.78
N ARG A 464 14.24 32.61 -19.91
CA ARG A 464 13.41 32.60 -18.70
C ARG A 464 11.95 32.94 -18.95
N ASP A 465 11.63 33.51 -20.11
CA ASP A 465 10.31 34.02 -20.49
C ASP A 465 9.59 33.15 -21.53
N LEU A 466 10.02 31.90 -21.69
CA LEU A 466 9.43 30.92 -22.60
C LEU A 466 9.09 29.61 -21.87
N PHE A 467 7.98 29.00 -22.29
CA PHE A 467 7.71 27.59 -22.03
C PHE A 467 8.36 26.72 -23.09
N TYR A 468 8.93 25.59 -22.73
CA TYR A 468 9.49 24.65 -23.68
C TYR A 468 8.67 23.36 -23.64
N TYR A 469 8.51 22.70 -24.80
CA TYR A 469 7.88 21.38 -24.90
C TYR A 469 8.75 20.35 -25.61
N ASN A 470 8.95 19.18 -24.99
CA ASN A 470 9.52 18.04 -25.69
C ASN A 470 8.48 17.45 -26.64
N ASN A 471 8.76 17.44 -27.94
CA ASN A 471 7.90 16.77 -28.93
C ASN A 471 8.37 15.35 -29.27
N SER A 472 9.47 14.86 -28.68
CA SER A 472 9.86 13.45 -28.75
C SER A 472 8.96 12.60 -27.84
N LEU A 473 7.66 12.50 -28.14
CA LEU A 473 6.67 11.74 -27.36
C LEU A 473 5.87 10.80 -28.26
N TRP A 474 5.84 9.52 -27.88
CA TRP A 474 4.96 8.51 -28.47
C TRP A 474 3.83 8.17 -27.52
N LYS A 475 2.62 7.99 -28.04
CA LYS A 475 1.48 7.51 -27.27
C LYS A 475 1.36 6.01 -27.45
N VAL A 476 1.43 5.23 -26.38
CA VAL A 476 1.46 3.76 -26.46
C VAL A 476 0.21 3.18 -25.83
N ASP A 477 -0.54 2.35 -26.56
CA ASP A 477 -1.68 1.64 -25.99
C ASP A 477 -1.20 0.57 -25.00
N SER A 478 -1.69 0.63 -23.77
CA SER A 478 -1.18 -0.20 -22.67
C SER A 478 -1.48 -1.69 -22.81
N VAL A 479 -2.40 -2.07 -23.71
CA VAL A 479 -2.83 -3.45 -23.90
C VAL A 479 -2.12 -4.07 -25.10
N THR A 480 -2.05 -3.32 -26.20
CA THR A 480 -1.54 -3.83 -27.48
C THR A 480 -0.07 -3.51 -27.72
N GLY A 481 0.49 -2.50 -27.03
CA GLY A 481 1.83 -1.97 -27.31
C GLY A 481 1.90 -1.15 -28.60
N VAL A 482 0.78 -0.91 -29.29
CA VAL A 482 0.76 -0.07 -30.49
C VAL A 482 1.02 1.38 -30.10
N ALA A 483 1.96 2.00 -30.79
CA ALA A 483 2.42 3.36 -30.57
C ALA A 483 1.96 4.31 -31.66
N LEU A 484 1.65 5.55 -31.29
CA LEU A 484 1.28 6.64 -32.18
C LEU A 484 2.17 7.85 -31.91
N PHE A 485 2.86 8.31 -32.94
CA PHE A 485 3.58 9.58 -32.96
C PHE A 485 2.84 10.60 -33.81
N HIS A 486 2.78 11.84 -33.33
CA HIS A 486 2.56 13.03 -34.13
C HIS A 486 3.03 14.26 -33.34
N TYR A 487 3.48 15.31 -34.03
CA TYR A 487 3.95 16.52 -33.35
C TYR A 487 2.81 17.15 -32.55
N SER A 488 3.02 17.29 -31.24
CA SER A 488 2.06 17.90 -30.33
C SER A 488 2.69 18.27 -29.00
N ASN A 489 2.28 19.41 -28.45
CA ASN A 489 2.69 19.86 -27.12
C ASN A 489 1.75 19.25 -26.08
N HIS A 490 2.33 18.77 -24.98
CA HIS A 490 1.60 18.19 -23.86
C HIS A 490 2.14 18.77 -22.56
N THR A 491 1.25 19.03 -21.60
CA THR A 491 1.63 19.60 -20.30
C THR A 491 2.62 18.71 -19.54
N SER A 492 2.53 17.39 -19.72
CA SER A 492 3.48 16.41 -19.17
C SER A 492 4.87 16.43 -19.81
N GLN A 493 5.07 17.20 -20.88
CA GLN A 493 6.36 17.31 -21.58
C GLN A 493 6.96 18.71 -21.44
N LEU A 494 6.45 19.52 -20.53
CA LEU A 494 6.83 20.91 -20.34
C LEU A 494 8.11 21.03 -19.49
N CYS A 495 8.99 21.93 -19.90
CA CYS A 495 10.10 22.43 -19.10
C CYS A 495 10.13 23.97 -19.15
N ALA A 496 10.31 24.63 -18.01
CA ALA A 496 10.51 26.08 -17.96
C ALA A 496 11.15 26.49 -16.63
N TYR A 497 11.52 27.77 -16.52
CA TYR A 497 11.93 28.34 -15.25
C TYR A 497 10.76 28.36 -14.25
N ARG A 498 11.04 27.95 -13.01
CA ARG A 498 10.06 27.85 -11.92
C ARG A 498 9.31 29.16 -11.68
N SER A 499 9.99 30.30 -11.80
CA SER A 499 9.37 31.62 -11.60
C SER A 499 8.25 31.91 -12.61
N LEU A 500 8.48 31.60 -13.89
CA LEU A 500 7.48 31.74 -14.94
C LEU A 500 6.30 30.78 -14.70
N LEU A 501 6.59 29.55 -14.29
CA LEU A 501 5.57 28.55 -13.99
C LEU A 501 4.69 28.94 -12.80
N LEU A 502 5.29 29.46 -11.72
CA LEU A 502 4.55 29.97 -10.57
C LEU A 502 3.63 31.13 -10.95
N GLU A 503 4.11 32.09 -11.74
CA GLU A 503 3.28 33.19 -12.20
C GLU A 503 2.07 32.69 -13.01
N HIS A 504 2.32 31.80 -13.97
CA HIS A 504 1.28 31.21 -14.81
C HIS A 504 0.25 30.43 -13.99
N TYR A 505 0.71 29.49 -13.15
CA TYR A 505 -0.19 28.57 -12.45
C TYR A 505 -0.98 29.23 -11.32
N ARG A 506 -0.44 30.28 -10.67
CA ARG A 506 -1.24 31.10 -9.73
C ARG A 506 -2.39 31.80 -10.44
N LYS A 507 -2.13 32.43 -11.59
CA LYS A 507 -3.17 33.06 -12.42
C LYS A 507 -4.19 32.02 -12.90
N ARG A 508 -3.71 30.88 -13.40
CA ARG A 508 -4.56 29.79 -13.91
C ARG A 508 -5.48 29.24 -12.83
N VAL A 509 -4.96 28.89 -11.66
CA VAL A 509 -5.78 28.36 -10.55
C VAL A 509 -6.84 29.37 -10.16
N THR A 510 -6.46 30.64 -9.98
CA THR A 510 -7.41 31.73 -9.67
C THR A 510 -8.53 31.85 -10.71
N MET A 511 -8.19 31.85 -12.00
CA MET A 511 -9.18 31.92 -13.08
C MET A 511 -10.11 30.70 -13.10
N VAL A 512 -9.57 29.49 -12.93
CA VAL A 512 -10.37 28.25 -12.99
C VAL A 512 -11.25 28.09 -11.74
N GLU A 513 -10.84 28.59 -10.58
CA GLU A 513 -11.67 28.65 -9.38
C GLU A 513 -12.85 29.62 -9.55
N ALA A 514 -12.64 30.76 -10.21
CA ALA A 514 -13.67 31.76 -10.43
C ALA A 514 -14.66 31.36 -11.54
N ASP A 515 -14.13 30.93 -12.69
CA ASP A 515 -14.90 30.80 -13.94
C ASP A 515 -15.15 29.33 -14.36
N GLY A 516 -14.52 28.38 -13.67
CA GLY A 516 -14.49 26.97 -14.07
C GLY A 516 -13.52 26.69 -15.23
N PHE A 517 -13.19 25.40 -15.44
CA PHE A 517 -12.27 25.02 -16.51
C PHE A 517 -12.96 25.00 -17.89
N SER A 518 -12.35 25.67 -18.88
CA SER A 518 -12.79 25.65 -20.27
C SER A 518 -11.69 25.09 -21.19
N ARG A 519 -12.01 24.11 -22.03
CA ARG A 519 -11.08 23.59 -23.06
C ARG A 519 -10.62 24.65 -24.07
N ARG A 520 -11.25 25.84 -24.10
CA ARG A 520 -10.79 26.96 -24.94
C ARG A 520 -9.50 27.57 -24.41
N MET A 521 -9.27 27.60 -23.10
CA MET A 521 -8.02 28.10 -22.51
C MET A 521 -6.82 27.18 -22.80
N GLY A 522 -7.09 25.88 -23.00
CA GLY A 522 -6.07 24.85 -23.22
C GLY A 522 -5.42 24.37 -21.93
N TYR A 523 -4.79 23.20 -21.97
CA TYR A 523 -3.99 22.70 -20.86
C TYR A 523 -2.58 23.31 -20.92
N GLU A 524 -2.00 23.35 -22.12
CA GLU A 524 -0.60 23.69 -22.39
C GLU A 524 -0.33 25.21 -22.36
N PRO A 525 0.44 25.74 -21.39
CA PRO A 525 0.90 27.14 -21.39
C PRO A 525 1.55 27.61 -22.70
N GLY A 526 1.30 28.84 -23.13
CA GLY A 526 1.95 29.47 -24.30
C GLY A 526 1.58 28.94 -25.70
N THR A 527 0.75 27.89 -25.80
CA THR A 527 0.45 27.23 -27.09
C THR A 527 -0.73 27.81 -27.88
N HIS A 528 -1.45 28.80 -27.32
CA HIS A 528 -2.69 29.34 -27.93
C HIS A 528 -2.80 30.87 -27.82
N GLY A 529 -2.99 31.55 -28.97
CA GLY A 529 -3.34 32.98 -29.01
C GLY A 529 -4.84 33.28 -28.80
N ARG A 530 -5.54 32.48 -27.99
CA ARG A 530 -7.00 32.58 -27.80
C ARG A 530 -7.35 33.63 -26.75
N LYS A 531 -8.60 34.13 -26.75
CA LYS A 531 -9.04 35.14 -25.78
C LYS A 531 -9.00 34.63 -24.34
N GLU A 532 -9.28 33.34 -24.15
CA GLU A 532 -9.38 32.66 -22.86
C GLU A 532 -8.01 32.22 -22.28
N ARG A 533 -6.89 32.63 -22.89
CA ARG A 533 -5.54 32.30 -22.40
C ARG A 533 -5.24 32.97 -21.05
N VAL A 534 -4.37 32.34 -20.27
CA VAL A 534 -3.97 32.81 -18.93
C VAL A 534 -3.02 34.02 -19.01
N ASP A 535 -2.12 34.02 -20.00
CA ASP A 535 -1.12 35.05 -20.23
C ASP A 535 -0.66 35.09 -21.70
N ASP A 536 0.29 35.97 -21.99
CA ASP A 536 0.81 36.23 -23.34
C ASP A 536 2.18 35.62 -23.63
N TYR A 537 2.75 34.87 -22.67
CA TYR A 537 4.02 34.18 -22.86
C TYR A 537 3.95 33.19 -24.02
N LYS A 538 5.12 32.92 -24.61
CA LYS A 538 5.25 32.04 -25.78
C LYS A 538 5.87 30.71 -25.40
N CYS A 539 5.80 29.77 -26.33
CA CYS A 539 6.48 28.50 -26.19
C CYS A 539 7.37 28.17 -27.38
N GLU A 540 8.41 27.40 -27.11
CA GLU A 540 9.25 26.73 -28.09
C GLU A 540 9.20 25.22 -27.88
N THR A 541 9.76 24.47 -28.82
CA THR A 541 9.76 23.01 -28.81
C THR A 541 11.16 22.49 -28.98
N TRP A 542 11.49 21.39 -28.31
CA TRP A 542 12.71 20.63 -28.56
C TRP A 542 12.38 19.16 -28.80
N MET A 543 13.37 18.40 -29.26
CA MET A 543 13.31 16.96 -29.39
C MET A 543 14.46 16.38 -28.56
N SER A 544 14.15 15.61 -27.51
CA SER A 544 15.18 14.80 -26.85
C SER A 544 15.73 13.73 -27.79
N GLU A 545 16.97 13.29 -27.53
CA GLU A 545 17.67 12.27 -28.34
C GLU A 545 16.85 10.99 -28.51
N HIS A 546 16.15 10.58 -27.45
CA HIS A 546 15.27 9.43 -27.43
C HIS A 546 13.86 9.83 -27.00
N PRO A 547 12.82 9.12 -27.45
CA PRO A 547 11.44 9.47 -27.17
C PRO A 547 11.03 9.19 -25.72
N ASN A 548 10.03 9.90 -25.23
CA ASN A 548 9.23 9.55 -24.06
C ASN A 548 8.00 8.74 -24.52
N LEU A 549 7.39 7.97 -23.61
CA LEU A 549 6.18 7.18 -23.88
C LEU A 549 5.02 7.63 -22.97
N ASP A 550 3.93 8.15 -23.55
CA ASP A 550 2.64 8.44 -22.88
C ASP A 550 1.73 7.20 -22.98
N ILE A 551 1.55 6.52 -21.86
CA ILE A 551 0.86 5.23 -21.77
C ILE A 551 -0.64 5.45 -21.73
N ARG A 552 -1.34 4.93 -22.74
CA ARG A 552 -2.78 5.08 -22.92
C ARG A 552 -3.51 3.87 -22.34
N HIS A 553 -4.31 4.10 -21.31
CA HIS A 553 -5.07 3.10 -20.57
C HIS A 553 -6.50 3.60 -20.26
N LYS A 554 -7.35 2.70 -19.75
CA LYS A 554 -8.79 2.97 -19.52
C LYS A 554 -9.10 4.12 -18.53
N HIS A 555 -8.12 4.59 -17.76
CA HIS A 555 -8.32 5.61 -16.72
C HIS A 555 -7.70 6.98 -17.07
N ASN A 556 -7.06 7.18 -18.23
CA ASN A 556 -6.50 8.50 -18.58
C ASN A 556 -7.57 9.61 -18.50
N LEU A 557 -7.17 10.82 -18.09
CA LEU A 557 -8.09 11.97 -18.00
C LEU A 557 -8.56 12.46 -19.38
N THR A 558 -7.71 12.34 -20.38
CA THR A 558 -7.99 12.69 -21.77
C THR A 558 -8.06 11.44 -22.64
N GLN A 559 -8.81 11.47 -23.73
CA GLN A 559 -8.83 10.38 -24.71
C GLN A 559 -7.92 10.72 -25.90
N SER A 560 -7.17 9.72 -26.36
CA SER A 560 -6.37 9.84 -27.59
C SER A 560 -7.19 9.55 -28.83
N ARG A 561 -6.84 10.23 -29.92
CA ARG A 561 -7.40 9.98 -31.25
C ARG A 561 -6.40 9.12 -32.00
N TRP A 562 -6.80 7.91 -32.35
CA TRP A 562 -6.00 6.94 -33.10
C TRP A 562 -6.26 6.97 -34.61
N ASP A 563 -7.07 7.92 -35.08
CA ASP A 563 -7.42 8.09 -36.49
C ASP A 563 -7.34 9.58 -36.87
N LYS A 564 -6.62 9.87 -37.96
CA LYS A 564 -6.48 11.21 -38.55
C LYS A 564 -7.83 11.85 -38.88
N SER A 565 -8.82 11.06 -39.28
CA SER A 565 -10.16 11.55 -39.64
C SER A 565 -10.86 12.28 -38.49
N ARG A 566 -10.50 11.93 -37.24
CA ARG A 566 -11.06 12.54 -36.01
C ARG A 566 -10.50 13.94 -35.73
N PHE A 567 -9.51 14.40 -36.49
CA PHE A 567 -8.94 15.74 -36.37
C PHE A 567 -9.66 16.72 -37.29
N ARG A 568 -10.38 17.67 -36.69
CA ARG A 568 -11.04 18.77 -37.42
C ARG A 568 -10.08 19.59 -38.28
N ASN A 569 -8.82 19.71 -37.85
CA ASN A 569 -7.77 20.39 -38.61
C ASN A 569 -6.59 19.45 -38.79
N GLN A 570 -6.31 19.09 -40.04
CA GLN A 570 -5.30 18.11 -40.44
C GLN A 570 -3.87 18.60 -40.18
N ARG A 571 -3.64 19.90 -39.92
CA ARG A 571 -2.30 20.39 -39.51
C ARG A 571 -1.79 19.72 -38.22
N PHE A 572 -2.70 19.26 -37.36
CA PHE A 572 -2.37 18.61 -36.09
C PHE A 572 -2.05 17.11 -36.23
N THR A 573 -2.06 16.56 -37.45
CA THR A 573 -1.61 15.20 -37.75
C THR A 573 -0.23 15.19 -38.41
N LYS A 574 0.54 16.28 -38.26
CA LYS A 574 1.90 16.36 -38.79
C LYS A 574 2.78 15.30 -38.14
N GLY A 575 3.55 14.57 -38.93
CA GLY A 575 4.42 13.50 -38.44
C GLY A 575 3.66 12.27 -37.97
N TRP A 576 2.42 12.05 -38.42
CA TRP A 576 1.63 10.90 -37.99
C TRP A 576 2.25 9.57 -38.39
N THR A 577 2.68 8.80 -37.39
CA THR A 577 3.25 7.46 -37.54
C THR A 577 2.59 6.53 -36.53
N ILE A 578 2.17 5.35 -36.97
CA ILE A 578 1.71 4.27 -36.09
C ILE A 578 2.72 3.14 -36.24
N ASP A 579 3.15 2.59 -35.12
CA ASP A 579 4.14 1.52 -35.06
C ASP A 579 3.82 0.55 -33.91
N ASP A 580 4.45 -0.63 -33.89
CA ASP A 580 4.34 -1.62 -32.80
C ASP A 580 5.65 -1.79 -32.01
N HIS A 581 6.65 -0.96 -32.31
CA HIS A 581 7.91 -0.82 -31.58
C HIS A 581 8.27 0.67 -31.39
N VAL A 582 9.09 0.97 -30.38
CA VAL A 582 9.65 2.32 -30.18
C VAL A 582 11.07 2.20 -29.64
N ASP A 583 12.07 2.57 -30.44
CA ASP A 583 13.47 2.53 -30.00
C ASP A 583 13.80 3.69 -29.02
N PRO A 584 14.66 3.47 -28.00
CA PRO A 584 15.31 2.20 -27.62
C PRO A 584 14.47 1.38 -26.62
N TRP A 585 13.19 1.66 -26.48
CA TRP A 585 12.36 1.15 -25.40
C TRP A 585 11.95 -0.31 -25.56
N TYR A 586 11.34 -0.68 -26.70
CA TYR A 586 10.80 -2.03 -26.88
C TYR A 586 10.62 -2.40 -28.36
N GLY A 587 10.74 -3.70 -28.66
CA GLY A 587 10.39 -4.30 -29.94
C GLY A 587 8.94 -4.80 -30.01
N PRO A 588 8.50 -5.32 -31.18
CA PRO A 588 7.12 -5.75 -31.39
C PRO A 588 6.60 -6.75 -30.34
N GLY A 589 5.53 -6.38 -29.65
CA GLY A 589 4.90 -7.21 -28.61
C GLY A 589 5.60 -7.22 -27.25
N GLU A 590 6.66 -6.43 -27.08
CA GLU A 590 7.49 -6.43 -25.86
C GLU A 590 7.12 -5.33 -24.85
N PHE A 591 6.17 -4.45 -25.17
CA PHE A 591 5.82 -3.32 -24.29
C PHE A 591 5.39 -3.75 -22.87
N GLY A 592 4.65 -4.85 -22.74
CA GLY A 592 4.29 -5.40 -21.42
C GLY A 592 5.51 -5.87 -20.63
N GLN A 593 6.50 -6.46 -21.31
CA GLN A 593 7.75 -6.92 -20.70
C GLN A 593 8.64 -5.74 -20.31
N LEU A 594 8.64 -4.65 -21.09
CA LEU A 594 9.31 -3.41 -20.74
C LEU A 594 8.83 -2.86 -19.39
N LEU A 595 7.50 -2.78 -19.19
CA LEU A 595 6.94 -2.29 -17.93
C LEU A 595 7.35 -3.19 -16.75
N GLU A 596 7.32 -4.52 -16.95
CA GLU A 596 7.78 -5.47 -15.95
C GLU A 596 9.29 -5.35 -15.68
N GLN A 597 10.09 -5.10 -16.71
CA GLN A 597 11.55 -4.97 -16.61
C GLN A 597 11.92 -3.69 -15.87
N ILE A 598 11.36 -2.55 -16.24
CA ILE A 598 11.61 -1.26 -15.56
C ILE A 598 11.20 -1.36 -14.09
N ALA A 599 10.09 -2.04 -13.79
CA ALA A 599 9.65 -2.25 -12.41
C ALA A 599 10.51 -3.24 -11.61
N ARG A 600 11.30 -4.11 -12.27
CA ARG A 600 12.18 -5.12 -11.64
C ARG A 600 13.62 -4.66 -11.48
N ASP A 601 14.13 -3.86 -12.42
CA ASP A 601 15.51 -3.38 -12.45
C ASP A 601 15.70 -2.24 -11.43
N THR A 602 15.69 -2.61 -10.14
CA THR A 602 16.40 -2.02 -8.97
C THR A 602 15.99 -2.76 -7.71
#